data_AF-C7R695-F1
#
_entry.id   AF-C7R695-F1
#
_cell.length_a   1.000
_cell.length_b   1.000
_cell.length_c   1.000
_cell.angle_alpha   90.00
_cell.angle_beta   90.00
_cell.angle_gamma   90.00
#
_symmetry.space_group_name_H-M   'P 1'
#
loop_
_entity.id
_entity.type
_entity.pdbx_description
1 polymer ?
#
loop_
_entity_poly.entity_id
_entity_poly.type
_entity_poly.pdbx_seq_one_letter_code
_entity_poly.pdbx_strand_id
1 'polypeptide(L)'
;MIVQKERELTQEEVNIVNFVLEDFENSLKNYEPDSKEALALTIFINSCVDRATFQPNKLSALVHYSKARTSALILEGLLERKDGDILFNRGIRCAQAVLRNSLLLNVDFFSYS
;
A
#
# COMPACT_ATOMS: atom_id res chain seq x y z
N MET A 1 -16.89 19.03 14.92
CA MET A 1 -15.99 18.40 13.94
C MET A 1 -16.72 18.34 12.61
N ILE A 2 -16.29 19.12 11.62
CA ILE A 2 -16.78 18.95 10.24
C ILE A 2 -16.06 17.71 9.72
N VAL A 3 -16.78 16.60 9.58
CA VAL A 3 -16.30 15.45 8.81
C VAL A 3 -16.20 15.96 7.38
N GLN A 4 -14.99 16.30 6.93
CA GLN A 4 -14.75 16.58 5.52
C GLN A 4 -15.15 15.32 4.75
N LYS A 5 -16.30 15.39 4.09
CA LYS A 5 -16.77 14.36 3.17
C LYS A 5 -15.68 14.26 2.10
N GLU A 6 -14.99 13.13 2.02
CA GLU A 6 -14.00 12.91 0.96
C GLU A 6 -14.70 13.18 -0.38
N ARG A 7 -14.14 14.11 -1.16
CA ARG A 7 -14.60 14.39 -2.53
C ARG A 7 -14.61 13.08 -3.32
N GLU A 8 -15.61 12.90 -4.15
CA GLU A 8 -15.62 11.81 -5.11
C GLU A 8 -14.49 12.01 -6.13
N LEU A 9 -13.74 10.95 -6.40
CA LEU A 9 -12.72 10.97 -7.44
C LEU A 9 -13.39 11.10 -8.80
N THR A 10 -12.77 11.88 -9.68
CA THR A 10 -13.13 11.90 -11.10
C THR A 10 -12.77 10.56 -11.75
N GLN A 11 -13.35 10.27 -12.91
CA GLN A 11 -13.07 9.02 -13.62
C GLN A 11 -11.57 8.87 -13.97
N GLU A 12 -10.91 9.97 -14.32
CA GLU A 12 -9.46 9.98 -14.60
C GLU A 12 -8.65 9.58 -13.36
N GLU A 13 -8.99 10.15 -12.20
CA GLU A 13 -8.34 9.84 -10.92
C GLU A 13 -8.56 8.37 -10.50
N VAL A 14 -9.77 7.85 -10.72
CA VAL A 14 -10.07 6.43 -10.50
C VAL A 14 -9.20 5.55 -11.39
N ASN A 15 -9.04 5.90 -12.68
CA ASN A 15 -8.20 5.15 -13.61
C ASN A 15 -6.74 5.16 -13.18
N ILE A 16 -6.24 6.30 -12.68
CA ILE A 16 -4.86 6.41 -12.16
C ILE A 16 -4.68 5.51 -10.93
N VAL A 17 -5.61 5.56 -9.98
CA VAL A 17 -5.54 4.71 -8.77
C VAL A 17 -5.57 3.23 -9.15
N ASN A 18 -6.47 2.84 -10.06
CA ASN A 18 -6.58 1.46 -10.52
C ASN A 18 -5.32 0.98 -11.23
N PHE A 19 -4.73 1.80 -12.10
CA PHE A 19 -3.49 1.46 -12.80
C PHE A 19 -2.34 1.19 -11.81
N VAL A 20 -2.16 2.08 -10.82
CA VAL A 20 -1.11 1.89 -9.80
C VAL A 20 -1.40 0.67 -8.92
N LEU A 21 -2.67 0.41 -8.59
CA LEU A 21 -3.06 -0.77 -7.81
C LEU A 21 -2.85 -2.07 -8.56
N GLU A 22 -3.07 -2.09 -9.87
CA GLU A 22 -2.79 -3.25 -10.73
C GLU A 22 -1.30 -3.58 -10.73
N ASP A 23 -0.43 -2.57 -10.89
CA ASP A 23 1.02 -2.75 -10.79
C ASP A 23 1.43 -3.23 -9.39
N PHE A 24 0.81 -2.67 -8.34
CA PHE A 24 1.05 -3.10 -6.96
C PHE A 24 0.66 -4.57 -6.76
N GLU A 25 -0.54 -4.96 -7.17
CA GLU A 25 -1.04 -6.34 -7.07
C GLU A 25 -0.18 -7.32 -7.89
N ASN A 26 0.25 -6.93 -9.08
CA ASN A 26 1.19 -7.72 -9.88
C ASN A 26 2.52 -7.90 -9.17
N SER A 27 3.02 -6.89 -8.45
CA SER A 27 4.24 -7.01 -7.66
C SER A 27 4.12 -8.05 -6.54
N LEU A 28 2.93 -8.20 -5.94
CA LEU A 28 2.66 -9.15 -4.86
C LEU A 28 2.81 -10.61 -5.30
N LYS A 29 2.59 -10.91 -6.58
CA LYS A 29 2.74 -12.28 -7.14
C LYS A 29 4.18 -12.82 -7.06
N ASN A 30 5.16 -11.95 -6.84
CA ASN A 30 6.58 -12.33 -6.74
C ASN A 30 7.06 -12.62 -5.30
N TYR A 31 6.13 -12.62 -4.34
CA TYR A 31 6.42 -12.91 -2.95
C TYR A 31 6.21 -14.39 -2.67
N GLU A 32 7.12 -14.96 -1.88
CA GLU A 32 6.84 -16.21 -1.20
C GLU A 32 5.84 -15.92 -0.06
N PRO A 33 4.71 -16.66 0.02
CA PRO A 33 3.75 -16.53 1.11
C PRO A 33 4.43 -16.69 2.48
N ASP A 34 3.96 -15.95 3.48
CA ASP A 34 4.46 -15.95 4.87
C ASP A 34 5.96 -15.61 5.03
N SER A 35 6.62 -15.14 3.96
CA SER A 35 8.01 -14.69 4.04
C SER A 35 8.16 -13.43 4.90
N LYS A 36 9.36 -13.23 5.48
CA LYS A 36 9.68 -12.00 6.23
C LYS A 36 9.43 -10.73 5.41
N GLU A 37 9.64 -10.82 4.10
CA GLU A 37 9.47 -9.70 3.18
C GLU A 37 7.98 -9.42 2.89
N ALA A 38 7.15 -10.46 2.75
CA ALA A 38 5.69 -10.33 2.70
C ALA A 38 5.12 -9.73 3.98
N LEU A 39 5.61 -10.18 5.14
CA LEU A 39 5.22 -9.66 6.45
C LEU A 39 5.63 -8.19 6.61
N ALA A 40 6.87 -7.85 6.27
CA ALA A 40 7.37 -6.47 6.36
C ALA A 40 6.56 -5.52 5.48
N LEU A 41 6.26 -5.90 4.24
CA LEU A 41 5.40 -5.11 3.35
C LEU A 41 4.01 -4.92 3.96
N THR A 42 3.39 -6.00 4.45
CA THR A 42 2.03 -5.94 4.98
C THR A 42 1.92 -5.08 6.23
N ILE A 43 2.87 -5.21 7.17
CA ILE A 43 2.95 -4.35 8.36
C ILE A 43 3.12 -2.89 7.92
N PHE A 44 4.03 -2.62 7.00
CA PHE A 44 4.29 -1.27 6.52
C PHE A 44 3.04 -0.62 5.91
N ILE A 45 2.39 -1.27 4.94
CA ILE A 45 1.21 -0.70 4.26
C ILE A 45 0.02 -0.52 5.21
N ASN A 46 -0.20 -1.45 6.14
CA ASN A 46 -1.25 -1.32 7.16
C ASN A 46 -0.95 -0.24 8.20
N SER A 47 0.32 0.13 8.39
CA SER A 47 0.73 1.21 9.30
C SER A 47 0.70 2.59 8.63
N CYS A 48 0.48 2.66 7.32
CA CYS A 48 0.42 3.91 6.59
C CYS A 48 -1.00 4.50 6.63
N VAL A 49 -1.09 5.76 7.07
CA VAL A 49 -2.35 6.52 7.17
C VAL A 49 -2.31 7.85 6.43
N ASP A 50 -1.12 8.36 6.11
CA ASP A 50 -0.92 9.61 5.38
C ASP A 50 0.37 9.62 4.56
N ARG A 51 0.46 10.58 3.63
CA ARG A 51 1.64 10.84 2.80
C ARG A 51 2.88 11.19 3.61
N ALA A 52 2.72 12.03 4.64
CA ALA A 52 3.83 12.68 5.33
C ALA A 52 4.75 11.66 5.99
N THR A 53 4.16 10.57 6.49
CA THR A 53 4.89 9.49 7.15
C THR A 53 5.36 8.40 6.19
N PHE A 54 4.83 8.33 4.97
CA PHE A 54 5.10 7.23 4.03
C PHE A 54 6.56 7.11 3.62
N GLN A 55 7.16 8.18 3.09
CA GLN A 55 8.56 8.17 2.62
C GLN A 55 9.59 7.85 3.71
N PRO A 56 9.61 8.55 4.85
CA PRO A 56 10.61 8.27 5.89
C PRO A 56 10.42 6.87 6.49
N ASN A 57 9.17 6.40 6.63
CA ASN A 57 8.90 5.07 7.17
C ASN A 57 9.25 3.97 6.15
N LYS A 58 9.05 4.19 4.85
CA LYS A 58 9.42 3.23 3.80
C LYS A 58 10.92 2.94 3.84
N LEU A 59 11.73 3.99 3.90
CA LEU A 59 13.19 3.85 3.87
C LEU A 59 13.76 3.22 5.15
N SER A 60 13.13 3.45 6.30
CA SER A 60 13.54 2.87 7.58
C SER A 60 12.98 1.46 7.80
N ALA A 61 11.66 1.26 7.68
CA ALA A 61 10.99 0.00 7.96
C ALA A 61 11.33 -1.10 6.94
N LEU A 62 11.57 -0.72 5.68
CA LEU A 62 11.88 -1.65 4.60
C LEU A 62 13.36 -1.63 4.22
N VAL A 63 14.24 -1.15 5.12
CA VAL A 63 15.69 -0.98 4.86
C VAL A 63 16.39 -2.29 4.42
N HIS A 64 15.93 -3.43 4.94
CA HIS A 64 16.47 -4.76 4.64
C HIS A 64 15.60 -5.61 3.71
N TYR A 65 14.50 -5.06 3.20
CA TYR A 65 13.48 -5.78 2.42
C TYR A 65 13.31 -5.09 1.06
N SER A 66 14.18 -5.40 0.11
CA SER A 66 14.28 -4.69 -1.17
C SER A 66 13.05 -4.89 -2.07
N LYS A 67 12.46 -6.09 -2.13
CA LYS A 67 11.20 -6.32 -2.85
C LYS A 67 10.06 -5.57 -2.18
N ALA A 68 9.96 -5.63 -0.86
CA ALA A 68 8.94 -4.87 -0.10
C ALA A 68 9.04 -3.38 -0.40
N ARG A 69 10.27 -2.83 -0.42
CA ARG A 69 10.50 -1.43 -0.77
C ARG A 69 10.06 -1.11 -2.20
N THR A 70 10.37 -1.99 -3.16
CA THR A 70 9.95 -1.82 -4.56
C THR A 70 8.44 -1.84 -4.70
N SER A 71 7.74 -2.78 -4.04
CA SER A 71 6.27 -2.80 -4.04
C SER A 71 5.68 -1.54 -3.41
N ALA A 72 6.24 -1.07 -2.29
CA ALA A 72 5.83 0.19 -1.68
C ALA A 72 6.10 1.41 -2.58
N LEU A 73 7.18 1.39 -3.38
CA LEU A 73 7.51 2.46 -4.32
C LEU A 73 6.46 2.63 -5.41
N ILE A 74 5.77 1.56 -5.83
CA ILE A 74 4.69 1.66 -6.83
C ILE A 74 3.60 2.63 -6.34
N LEU A 75 3.25 2.56 -5.06
CA LEU A 75 2.22 3.42 -4.46
C LEU A 75 2.66 4.89 -4.33
N GLU A 76 3.96 5.17 -4.35
CA GLU A 76 4.48 6.54 -4.42
C GLU A 76 4.13 7.23 -5.74
N GLY A 77 3.88 6.49 -6.82
CA GLY A 77 3.42 7.06 -8.10
C GLY A 77 2.11 7.85 -8.00
N LEU A 78 1.33 7.67 -6.92
CA LEU A 78 0.15 8.46 -6.63
C LEU A 78 0.48 9.86 -6.07
N LEU A 79 1.65 10.01 -5.44
CA LEU A 79 2.09 11.26 -4.78
C LEU A 79 2.60 12.32 -5.74
N GLU A 80 3.03 11.92 -6.94
CA GLU A 80 3.60 12.82 -7.95
C GLU A 80 2.54 13.66 -8.69
N ARG A 81 1.26 13.52 -8.31
CA ARG A 81 0.10 14.14 -8.99
C ARG A 81 -0.42 15.37 -8.25
N LYS A 82 -1.14 16.22 -8.99
CA LYS A 82 -1.67 17.51 -8.51
C LYS A 82 -2.59 17.37 -7.28
N ASP A 83 -3.35 16.27 -7.20
CA ASP A 83 -4.21 15.88 -6.07
C ASP A 83 -3.63 14.66 -5.31
N GLY A 84 -2.30 14.52 -5.29
CA GLY A 84 -1.61 13.31 -4.87
C GLY A 84 -1.93 12.83 -3.46
N ASP A 85 -2.28 13.73 -2.53
CA ASP A 85 -2.68 13.36 -1.17
C ASP A 85 -4.01 12.59 -1.14
N ILE A 86 -5.00 13.02 -1.94
CA ILE A 86 -6.30 12.38 -2.04
C ILE A 86 -6.15 11.01 -2.73
N LEU A 87 -5.41 10.98 -3.84
CA LEU A 87 -5.16 9.76 -4.60
C LEU A 87 -4.40 8.74 -3.78
N PHE A 88 -3.37 9.18 -3.05
CA PHE A 88 -2.57 8.33 -2.20
C PHE A 88 -3.36 7.77 -1.03
N ASN A 89 -4.15 8.59 -0.32
CA ASN A 89 -4.99 8.10 0.78
C ASN A 89 -6.00 7.05 0.29
N ARG A 90 -6.61 7.28 -0.88
CA ARG A 90 -7.50 6.28 -1.49
C ARG A 90 -6.73 5.03 -1.90
N GLY A 91 -5.59 5.19 -2.57
CA GLY A 91 -4.73 4.11 -3.04
C GLY A 91 -4.20 3.23 -1.91
N ILE A 92 -3.74 3.82 -0.80
CA ILE A 92 -3.28 3.07 0.38
C ILE A 92 -4.42 2.25 0.99
N ARG A 93 -5.63 2.81 1.14
CA ARG A 93 -6.79 2.04 1.64
C ARG A 93 -7.13 0.87 0.73
N CYS A 94 -7.06 1.07 -0.58
CA CYS A 94 -7.25 -0.02 -1.54
C CYS A 94 -6.12 -1.06 -1.46
N ALA A 95 -4.86 -0.63 -1.33
CA ALA A 95 -3.71 -1.53 -1.18
C ALA A 95 -3.80 -2.38 0.10
N GLN A 96 -4.27 -1.80 1.21
CA GLN A 96 -4.57 -2.53 2.45
C GLN A 96 -5.64 -3.60 2.22
N ALA A 97 -6.69 -3.28 1.45
CA ALA A 97 -7.72 -4.25 1.09
C ALA A 97 -7.18 -5.37 0.18
N VAL A 98 -6.35 -5.03 -0.80
CA VAL A 98 -5.66 -6.00 -1.68
C VAL A 98 -4.81 -6.95 -0.84
N LEU A 99 -3.99 -6.43 0.08
CA LEU A 99 -3.16 -7.26 0.96
C LEU A 99 -3.99 -8.17 1.88
N ARG A 100 -5.08 -7.65 2.48
CA ARG A 100 -5.99 -8.44 3.31
C ARG A 100 -6.63 -9.59 2.54
N ASN A 101 -6.93 -9.39 1.26
CA ASN A 101 -7.54 -10.40 0.39
C ASN A 101 -6.49 -11.25 -0.34
N SER A 102 -5.21 -10.91 -0.23
CA SER A 102 -4.13 -11.66 -0.85
C SER A 102 -3.80 -12.90 -0.03
N LEU A 103 -3.29 -13.93 -0.70
CA LEU A 103 -2.75 -15.12 -0.05
C LEU A 103 -1.30 -14.90 0.45
N LEU A 104 -0.84 -13.65 0.58
CA LEU A 104 0.54 -13.37 1.00
C LEU A 104 0.81 -13.77 2.45
N LEU A 105 -0.18 -13.57 3.32
CA LEU A 105 -0.07 -13.92 4.74
C LEU A 105 -1.27 -14.78 5.13
N ASN A 106 -0.98 -15.95 5.68
CA ASN A 106 -2.01 -16.73 6.34
C ASN A 106 -2.30 -16.11 7.71
N VAL A 107 -3.55 -15.71 7.97
CA VAL A 107 -3.93 -15.10 9.26
C VAL A 107 -3.78 -16.12 10.40
N ASP A 108 -3.82 -17.42 10.09
CA ASP A 108 -3.51 -18.51 11.03
C ASP A 108 -2.01 -18.60 11.39
N PHE A 109 -1.14 -17.84 10.72
CA PHE A 109 0.26 -17.70 11.12
C PHE A 109 0.40 -17.00 12.50
N PHE A 110 -0.60 -16.19 12.88
CA PHE A 110 -0.61 -15.48 14.17
C PHE A 110 -1.33 -16.24 15.30
N SER A 111 -1.92 -17.41 15.04
CA SER A 111 -2.70 -18.16 16.03
C SER A 111 -1.91 -19.21 16.83
N TYR A 112 -0.58 -19.20 16.73
CA TYR A 112 0.32 -19.99 17.59
C TYR A 112 1.30 -19.08 18.32
N SER A 113 0.85 -18.51 19.43
CA SER A 113 1.70 -18.04 20.53
C SER A 113 1.03 -18.31 21.86
#